data_AF-A0A6J6Z2H4-F1
#
_entry.id   AF-A0A6J6Z2H4-F1
#
_cell.length_a   1.000
_cell.length_b   1.000
_cell.length_c   1.000
_cell.angle_alpha   90.00
_cell.angle_beta   90.00
_cell.angle_gamma   90.00
#
_symmetry.space_group_name_H-M   'P 1'
#
loop_
_entity.id
_entity.type
_entity.pdbx_description
1 polymer ?
#
loop_
_entity_poly.entity_id
_entity_poly.type
_entity_poly.pdbx_seq_one_letter_code
_entity_poly.pdbx_strand_id
1 'polypeptide(L)'
;MPRPSLRSSLAVAGGAVALLGSFLPWLRTGERERTSYELSGIARRLGVATGPLERAAIVGWPIVPFVLLCAVVLLVMRCSIGARVFGLAVAAYVLAVPAIVLGSPLETRFGAVVTVVGACLLVVACLLRERGHA
;
A
#
# COMPACT_ATOMS: atom_id res chain seq x y z
N MET A 1 -25.51 16.78 7.42
CA MET A 1 -24.21 16.24 6.96
C MET A 1 -24.48 15.04 6.05
N PRO A 2 -23.98 15.02 4.80
CA PRO A 2 -24.15 13.86 3.92
C PRO A 2 -23.44 12.63 4.53
N ARG A 3 -24.09 11.46 4.48
CA ARG A 3 -23.49 10.21 4.96
C ARG A 3 -22.31 9.84 4.05
N PRO A 4 -21.14 9.46 4.59
CA PRO A 4 -20.03 9.02 3.77
C PRO A 4 -20.44 7.78 2.97
N SER A 5 -20.09 7.76 1.67
CA SER A 5 -20.35 6.60 0.84
C SER A 5 -19.49 5.41 1.32
N LEU A 6 -20.00 4.17 1.19
CA LEU A 6 -19.24 2.96 1.53
C LEU A 6 -17.87 2.93 0.85
N ARG A 7 -17.81 3.39 -0.42
CA ARG A 7 -16.57 3.51 -1.20
C ARG A 7 -15.57 4.45 -0.53
N SER A 8 -16.01 5.65 -0.13
CA SER A 8 -15.16 6.64 0.53
C SER A 8 -14.66 6.12 1.88
N SER A 9 -15.53 5.48 2.66
CA SER A 9 -15.16 4.87 3.95
C SER A 9 -14.10 3.78 3.77
N LEU A 10 -14.26 2.91 2.77
CA LEU A 10 -13.27 1.87 2.47
C LEU A 10 -11.95 2.43 1.94
N ALA A 11 -11.99 3.48 1.12
CA ALA A 11 -10.77 4.12 0.63
C ALA A 11 -9.96 4.72 1.78
N VAL A 12 -10.62 5.47 2.68
CA VAL A 12 -9.96 6.07 3.85
C VAL A 12 -9.46 5.00 4.81
N ALA A 13 -10.29 4.03 5.17
CA ALA A 13 -9.90 2.94 6.07
C ALA A 13 -8.75 2.11 5.47
N GLY A 14 -8.87 1.69 4.22
CA GLY A 14 -7.84 0.91 3.53
C GLY A 14 -6.52 1.67 3.38
N GLY A 15 -6.58 2.93 2.96
CA GLY A 15 -5.41 3.80 2.88
C GLY A 15 -4.74 4.03 4.25
N ALA A 16 -5.51 4.30 5.29
CA ALA A 16 -4.98 4.49 6.64
C ALA A 16 -4.33 3.20 7.18
N VAL A 17 -4.99 2.06 7.02
CA VAL A 17 -4.45 0.75 7.46
C VAL A 17 -3.18 0.40 6.69
N ALA A 18 -3.16 0.60 5.36
CA ALA A 18 -1.99 0.34 4.54
C ALA A 18 -0.81 1.25 4.93
N LEU A 19 -1.10 2.53 5.17
CA LEU A 19 -0.11 3.50 5.61
C LEU A 19 0.48 3.11 6.97
N LEU A 20 -0.35 2.83 7.97
CA LEU A 20 0.11 2.39 9.30
C LEU A 20 0.93 1.10 9.20
N GLY A 21 0.46 0.13 8.42
CA GLY A 21 1.18 -1.11 8.13
C GLY A 21 2.59 -0.87 7.58
N SER A 22 2.77 0.14 6.72
CA SER A 22 4.07 0.45 6.12
C SER A 22 5.10 0.98 7.14
N PHE A 23 4.65 1.61 8.23
CA PHE A 23 5.54 2.08 9.30
C PHE A 23 5.76 1.04 10.41
N LEU A 24 4.91 0.01 10.50
CA LEU A 24 5.07 -1.05 11.48
C LEU A 24 6.28 -1.95 11.16
N PRO A 25 6.77 -2.73 12.14
CA PRO A 25 7.77 -3.77 11.92
C PRO A 25 7.31 -4.78 10.87
N TRP A 26 8.12 -4.98 9.83
CA TRP A 26 7.89 -5.96 8.76
C TRP A 26 8.70 -7.23 8.97
N LEU A 27 9.90 -7.10 9.55
CA LEU A 27 10.84 -8.20 9.73
C LEU A 27 11.50 -8.11 11.09
N ARG A 28 11.90 -9.26 11.62
CA ARG A 28 12.87 -9.36 12.71
C ARG A 28 14.18 -9.88 12.15
N THR A 29 15.28 -9.19 12.49
CA THR A 29 16.65 -9.61 12.18
C THR A 29 17.42 -9.72 13.50
N GLY A 30 17.58 -10.94 14.01
CA GLY A 30 18.13 -11.17 15.36
C GLY A 30 17.24 -10.56 16.43
N GLU A 31 17.81 -9.71 17.29
CA GLU A 31 17.06 -9.00 18.34
C GLU A 31 16.40 -7.69 17.89
N ARG A 32 16.59 -7.28 16.63
CA ARG A 32 16.10 -5.98 16.14
C ARG A 32 14.94 -6.14 15.17
N GLU A 33 13.87 -5.42 15.44
CA GLU A 33 12.74 -5.26 14.53
C GLU A 33 13.06 -4.18 13.49
N ARG A 34 12.67 -4.42 12.24
CA ARG A 34 12.93 -3.54 11.10
C ARG A 34 11.63 -3.12 10.43
N THR A 35 11.51 -1.83 10.17
CA THR A 35 10.40 -1.25 9.41
C THR A 35 10.57 -1.49 7.91
N SER A 36 9.50 -1.26 7.12
CA SER A 36 9.57 -1.38 5.65
C SER A 36 10.62 -0.45 5.01
N TYR A 37 10.85 0.73 5.59
CA TYR A 37 11.80 1.72 5.09
C TYR A 37 13.26 1.39 5.42
N GLU A 38 13.51 0.81 6.59
CA GLU A 38 14.84 0.27 6.89
C GLU A 38 15.17 -0.90 5.96
N LEU A 39 14.18 -1.78 5.73
CA LEU A 39 14.33 -2.91 4.82
C LEU A 39 14.64 -2.46 3.39
N SER A 40 13.92 -1.47 2.86
CA SER A 40 14.20 -0.93 1.52
C SER A 40 15.58 -0.27 1.43
N GLY A 41 16.01 0.41 2.50
CA GLY A 41 17.35 0.97 2.62
C GLY A 41 18.45 -0.10 2.59
N ILE A 42 18.25 -1.21 3.30
CA ILE A 42 19.15 -2.37 3.31
C ILE A 42 19.19 -3.02 1.92
N ALA A 43 18.03 -3.31 1.33
CA ALA A 43 17.92 -3.93 0.01
C ALA A 43 18.65 -3.10 -1.08
N ARG A 44 18.54 -1.77 -1.00
CA ARG A 44 19.26 -0.85 -1.90
C ARG A 44 20.78 -0.91 -1.71
N ARG A 45 21.27 -0.94 -0.46
CA ARG A 45 22.72 -0.99 -0.15
C ARG A 45 23.35 -2.33 -0.54
N LEU A 46 22.61 -3.42 -0.38
CA LEU A 46 23.07 -4.77 -0.71
C LEU A 46 22.93 -5.11 -2.19
N GLY A 47 22.31 -4.24 -2.99
CA GLY A 47 22.13 -4.49 -4.42
C GLY A 47 21.23 -5.69 -4.73
N VAL A 48 20.29 -6.01 -3.84
CA VAL A 48 19.38 -7.18 -3.96
C VAL A 48 18.55 -7.13 -5.25
N ALA A 49 18.36 -5.92 -5.79
CA ALA A 49 17.61 -5.69 -7.01
C ALA A 49 18.42 -6.06 -8.27
N THR A 50 18.19 -7.28 -8.73
CA THR A 50 18.79 -7.84 -9.95
C THR A 50 18.10 -7.33 -11.21
N GLY A 51 16.77 -7.12 -11.15
CA GLY A 51 15.94 -6.64 -12.27
C GLY A 51 15.59 -5.14 -12.22
N PRO A 52 15.20 -4.54 -13.36
CA PRO A 52 14.75 -3.14 -13.41
C PRO A 52 13.48 -2.90 -12.59
N LEU A 53 12.55 -3.87 -12.57
CA LEU A 53 11.32 -3.80 -11.79
C LEU A 53 11.59 -3.83 -10.28
N GLU A 54 12.50 -4.70 -9.83
CA GLU A 54 12.91 -4.78 -8.42
C GLU A 54 13.55 -3.47 -7.97
N ARG A 55 14.41 -2.88 -8.81
CA ARG A 55 15.03 -1.58 -8.54
C ARG A 55 13.98 -0.48 -8.42
N ALA A 56 13.04 -0.42 -9.36
CA ALA A 56 11.96 0.55 -9.32
C ALA A 56 11.09 0.38 -8.06
N ALA A 57 10.78 -0.86 -7.68
CA ALA A 57 10.01 -1.14 -6.48
C ALA A 57 10.72 -0.69 -5.20
N ILE A 58 12.03 -0.91 -5.08
CA ILE A 58 12.82 -0.48 -3.91
C ILE A 58 13.01 1.04 -3.87
N VAL A 59 13.28 1.66 -5.03
CA VAL A 59 13.49 3.11 -5.13
C VAL A 59 12.20 3.90 -4.93
N GLY A 60 11.07 3.37 -5.41
CA GLY A 60 9.76 4.00 -5.29
C GLY A 60 9.12 3.88 -3.90
N TRP A 61 9.55 2.90 -3.08
CA TRP A 61 8.91 2.60 -1.79
C TRP A 61 8.81 3.80 -0.82
N PRO A 62 9.84 4.67 -0.67
CA PRO A 62 9.74 5.86 0.17
C PRO A 62 8.65 6.85 -0.23
N ILE A 63 8.20 6.83 -1.49
CA ILE A 63 7.17 7.74 -2.01
C ILE A 63 5.75 7.18 -1.77
N VAL A 64 5.62 5.91 -1.38
CA VAL A 64 4.34 5.23 -1.17
C VAL A 64 3.35 6.00 -0.31
N PRO A 65 3.71 6.57 0.86
CA PRO A 65 2.78 7.35 1.69
C PRO A 65 2.08 8.46 0.92
N PHE A 66 2.83 9.16 0.08
CA PHE A 66 2.32 10.29 -0.68
C PHE A 66 1.37 9.84 -1.79
N VAL A 67 1.77 8.86 -2.61
CA VAL A 67 0.89 8.36 -3.70
C VAL A 67 -0.36 7.66 -3.17
N LEU A 68 -0.26 6.99 -2.02
CA LEU A 68 -1.40 6.40 -1.33
C LEU A 68 -2.38 7.48 -0.87
N LEU A 69 -1.88 8.56 -0.27
CA LEU A 69 -2.72 9.71 0.11
C LEU A 69 -3.41 10.32 -1.11
N CYS A 70 -2.68 10.55 -2.21
CA CYS A 70 -3.26 11.04 -3.46
C CYS A 70 -4.37 10.12 -3.97
N ALA A 71 -4.16 8.80 -3.94
CA ALA A 71 -5.17 7.83 -4.37
C ALA A 71 -6.44 7.92 -3.53
N VAL A 72 -6.31 7.99 -2.19
CA VAL A 72 -7.45 8.15 -1.28
C VAL A 72 -8.20 9.45 -1.55
N VAL A 73 -7.49 10.57 -1.66
CA VAL A 73 -8.09 11.89 -1.92
C VAL A 73 -8.87 11.88 -3.24
N LEU A 74 -8.27 11.38 -4.33
CA LEU A 74 -8.94 11.32 -5.62
C LEU A 74 -10.18 10.42 -5.62
N LEU A 75 -10.14 9.31 -4.88
CA LEU A 75 -11.30 8.42 -4.70
C LEU A 75 -12.41 9.09 -3.88
N VAL A 76 -12.06 9.83 -2.83
CA VAL A 76 -13.01 10.57 -1.97
C VAL A 76 -13.64 11.75 -2.73
N MET A 77 -12.86 12.45 -3.55
CA MET A 77 -13.33 13.55 -4.39
C MET A 77 -14.17 13.08 -5.60
N ARG A 78 -14.41 11.76 -5.73
CA ARG A 78 -15.19 11.16 -6.82
C ARG A 78 -14.68 11.53 -8.21
N CYS A 79 -13.37 11.71 -8.33
CA CYS A 79 -12.74 12.01 -9.60
C CYS A 79 -12.95 10.84 -10.60
N SER A 80 -12.75 11.16 -11.88
CA SER A 80 -13.08 10.34 -13.06
C SER A 80 -12.50 8.92 -13.05
N ILE A 81 -12.72 8.17 -14.14
CA ILE A 81 -12.14 6.84 -14.35
C ILE A 81 -10.61 6.80 -14.11
N GLY A 82 -9.89 7.90 -14.37
CA GLY A 82 -8.47 8.04 -14.11
C GLY A 82 -8.09 7.86 -12.64
N ALA A 83 -8.92 8.35 -11.70
CA ALA A 83 -8.69 8.17 -10.27
C ALA A 83 -8.80 6.71 -9.84
N ARG A 84 -9.68 5.94 -10.49
CA ARG A 84 -9.83 4.50 -10.22
C ARG A 84 -8.63 3.72 -10.74
N VAL A 85 -8.19 4.03 -11.96
CA VAL A 85 -6.99 3.39 -12.56
C VAL A 85 -5.75 3.72 -11.74
N PHE A 86 -5.56 5.00 -11.36
CA PHE A 86 -4.45 5.42 -10.51
C PHE A 86 -4.50 4.74 -9.14
N GLY A 87 -5.66 4.75 -8.47
CA GLY A 87 -5.83 4.10 -7.17
C GLY A 87 -5.58 2.59 -7.23
N LEU A 88 -6.01 1.92 -8.29
CA LEU A 88 -5.77 0.49 -8.49
C LEU A 88 -4.29 0.19 -8.72
N ALA A 89 -3.59 1.01 -9.51
CA ALA A 89 -2.16 0.87 -9.72
C ALA A 89 -1.37 1.05 -8.41
N VAL A 90 -1.71 2.08 -7.61
CA VAL A 90 -1.10 2.30 -6.29
C VAL A 90 -1.41 1.14 -5.35
N ALA A 91 -2.66 0.68 -5.28
CA ALA A 91 -3.06 -0.42 -4.42
C ALA A 91 -2.37 -1.73 -4.80
N ALA A 92 -2.23 -2.02 -6.10
CA ALA A 92 -1.51 -3.19 -6.60
C ALA A 92 -0.02 -3.15 -6.22
N TYR A 93 0.61 -1.98 -6.32
CA TYR A 93 2.01 -1.81 -5.91
C TYR A 93 2.19 -2.01 -4.40
N VAL A 94 1.33 -1.39 -3.59
CA VAL A 94 1.36 -1.50 -2.11
C VAL A 94 0.98 -2.90 -1.63
N LEU A 95 0.25 -3.67 -2.44
CA LEU A 95 -0.05 -5.08 -2.18
C LEU A 95 1.13 -5.99 -2.54
N ALA A 96 1.77 -5.77 -3.69
CA ALA A 96 2.79 -6.66 -4.24
C ALA A 96 4.04 -6.73 -3.37
N VAL A 97 4.55 -5.59 -2.91
CA VAL A 97 5.80 -5.53 -2.11
C VAL A 97 5.71 -6.30 -0.79
N PRO A 98 4.72 -6.05 0.10
CA PRO A 98 4.59 -6.85 1.33
C PRO A 98 4.24 -8.31 1.04
N ALA A 99 3.50 -8.62 -0.03
CA ALA A 99 3.22 -10.01 -0.41
C ALA A 99 4.50 -10.79 -0.73
N ILE A 100 5.45 -10.18 -1.44
CA ILE A 100 6.77 -10.78 -1.70
C ILE A 100 7.53 -11.01 -0.38
N VAL A 101 7.48 -10.04 0.55
CA VAL A 101 8.12 -10.18 1.87
C VAL A 101 7.49 -11.33 2.67
N LEU A 102 6.16 -11.47 2.65
CA LEU A 102 5.44 -12.56 3.31
C LEU A 102 5.71 -13.93 2.69
N GLY A 103 6.02 -13.99 1.39
CA GLY A 103 6.43 -15.22 0.71
C GLY A 103 7.92 -15.57 0.89
N SER A 104 8.70 -14.72 1.56
CA SER A 104 10.13 -14.94 1.78
C SER A 104 10.40 -15.86 2.98
N PRO A 105 11.56 -16.53 3.06
CA PRO A 105 11.93 -17.36 4.21
C PRO A 105 12.31 -16.55 5.47
N LEU A 106 12.09 -15.23 5.47
CA LEU A 106 12.46 -14.36 6.57
C LEU A 106 11.41 -14.38 7.69
N GLU A 107 11.83 -14.11 8.94
CA GLU A 107 10.89 -13.97 10.06
C GLU A 107 10.10 -12.66 9.92
N THR A 108 8.87 -12.79 9.40
CA THR A 108 7.97 -11.65 9.19
C THR A 108 7.24 -11.24 10.45
N ARG A 109 6.89 -9.95 10.51
CA ARG A 109 6.10 -9.32 11.56
C ARG A 109 4.81 -8.75 10.98
N PHE A 110 3.92 -8.32 11.87
CA PHE A 110 2.55 -7.97 11.51
C PHE A 110 2.44 -6.78 10.54
N GLY A 111 3.45 -5.91 10.42
CA GLY A 111 3.38 -4.72 9.56
C GLY A 111 3.12 -5.05 8.08
N ALA A 112 3.73 -6.13 7.57
CA ALA A 112 3.48 -6.57 6.20
C ALA A 112 2.02 -7.05 6.01
N VAL A 113 1.48 -7.81 6.97
CA VAL A 113 0.09 -8.28 6.95
C VAL A 113 -0.89 -7.11 7.04
N VAL A 114 -0.66 -6.15 7.95
CA VAL A 114 -1.48 -4.95 8.09
C VAL A 114 -1.48 -4.15 6.79
N THR A 115 -0.31 -4.02 6.13
CA THR A 115 -0.20 -3.35 4.83
C THR A 115 -1.05 -4.04 3.77
N VAL A 116 -0.96 -5.37 3.66
CA VAL A 116 -1.76 -6.18 2.72
C VAL A 116 -3.26 -6.01 2.96
N VAL A 117 -3.71 -6.08 4.21
CA VAL A 117 -5.13 -5.89 4.55
C VAL A 117 -5.62 -4.51 4.11
N GLY A 118 -4.86 -3.46 4.40
CA GLY A 118 -5.19 -2.10 3.97
C GLY A 118 -5.24 -1.95 2.45
N ALA A 119 -4.27 -2.55 1.74
CA ALA A 119 -4.21 -2.54 0.29
C ALA A 119 -5.43 -3.26 -0.34
N CYS A 120 -5.83 -4.41 0.21
CA CYS A 120 -7.03 -5.12 -0.22
C CYS A 120 -8.30 -4.27 -0.07
N LEU A 121 -8.47 -3.58 1.06
CA LEU A 121 -9.60 -2.66 1.26
C LEU A 121 -9.60 -1.53 0.22
N LEU A 122 -8.43 -0.98 -0.09
CA LEU A 122 -8.28 0.06 -1.10
C LEU A 122 -8.60 -0.46 -2.52
N VAL A 123 -8.20 -1.69 -2.86
CA VAL A 123 -8.60 -2.35 -4.12
C VAL A 123 -10.12 -2.45 -4.20
N VAL A 124 -10.78 -2.93 -3.14
CA VAL A 124 -12.25 -3.02 -3.09
C VAL A 124 -12.87 -1.63 -3.30
N ALA A 125 -12.36 -0.59 -2.65
CA ALA A 125 -12.82 0.79 -2.85
C ALA A 125 -12.65 1.29 -4.30
N CYS A 126 -11.60 0.88 -5.01
CA CYS A 126 -11.40 1.22 -6.41
C CYS A 126 -12.40 0.50 -7.33
N LEU A 127 -12.76 -0.74 -7.02
CA LEU A 127 -13.66 -1.58 -7.81
C LEU A 127 -15.14 -1.26 -7.59
N LEU A 128 -15.52 -0.76 -6.40
CA LEU A 128 -16.88 -0.32 -6.13
C LEU A 128 -17.28 0.83 -7.05
N ARG A 129 -18.38 0.64 -7.80
CA ARG A 129 -19.02 1.68 -8.59
C ARG A 129 -19.98 2.44 -7.67
N GLU A 130 -19.94 3.76 -7.68
CA GLU A 130 -20.96 4.53 -6.98
C GLU A 130 -22.29 4.32 -7.69
N ARG A 131 -23.31 3.91 -6.93
CA ARG A 131 -24.69 3.94 -7.42
C ARG A 131 -25.05 5.41 -7.53
N GLY A 132 -25.12 5.93 -8.76
CA GLY A 132 -25.66 7.25 -9.01
C GLY A 132 -27.09 7.28 -8.48
N HIS A 133 -27.40 8.28 -7.66
CA HIS A 133 -28.79 8.68 -7.47
C HIS A 133 -29.25 9.23 -8.82
N ALA A 134 -29.99 8.39 -9.55
CA ALA A 134 -30.74 8.80 -10.73
C ALA A 134 -31.84 9.80 -10.32
#